data_AF-A0A8T5FCK4-F1
#
_entry.id   AF-A0A8T5FCK4-F1
#
_cell.length_a   1.000
_cell.length_b   1.000
_cell.length_c   1.000
_cell.angle_alpha   90.00
_cell.angle_beta   90.00
_cell.angle_gamma   90.00
#
_symmetry.space_group_name_H-M   'P 1'
#
loop_
_entity.id
_entity.type
_entity.pdbx_description
1 polymer ?
#
loop_
_entity_poly.entity_id
_entity_poly.type
_entity_poly.pdbx_seq_one_letter_code
_entity_poly.pdbx_strand_id
1 'polypeptide(L)'
;MAAATMISATWHNTKAHYVLEPQKDDPADKKYVLDLPVKSRGIARMNENQLNTLKIINDSNYHIENTPEGIEPETTEGSITRQSLLEKVNDLKEKKKTNKQASKTKVRLEYIIKQLEKAGLIEKIGFVEYYVYKDEKGRQKKLERNTVVQKKNKKLSVEIKTEKGIEFIEWPLNIERNEKSSRYQITAAGKRTARDAYMFD
;
A
#
# COMPACT_ATOMS: atom_id res chain seq x y z
N MET A 1 29.05 0.67 -20.17
CA MET A 1 27.71 1.08 -19.71
C MET A 1 26.82 -0.12 -19.34
N ALA A 2 26.65 -1.11 -20.22
CA ALA A 2 25.76 -2.27 -19.99
C ALA A 2 25.95 -3.01 -18.64
N ALA A 3 27.19 -3.26 -18.20
CA ALA A 3 27.45 -3.93 -16.92
C ALA A 3 27.00 -3.11 -15.70
N ALA A 4 27.20 -1.78 -15.72
CA ALA A 4 26.75 -0.89 -14.67
C ALA A 4 25.22 -0.77 -14.64
N THR A 5 24.57 -0.73 -15.82
CA THR A 5 23.11 -0.79 -15.93
C THR A 5 22.55 -2.10 -15.38
N MET A 6 23.20 -3.23 -15.64
CA MET A 6 22.82 -4.53 -15.08
C MET A 6 22.99 -4.58 -13.57
N ILE A 7 24.11 -4.07 -13.03
CA ILE A 7 24.34 -4.00 -11.58
C ILE A 7 23.31 -3.08 -10.91
N SER A 8 23.05 -1.90 -11.49
CA SER A 8 22.04 -0.96 -11.02
C SER A 8 20.65 -1.57 -11.07
N ALA A 9 20.28 -2.21 -12.18
CA ALA A 9 19.00 -2.89 -12.31
C ALA A 9 18.85 -4.06 -11.32
N THR A 10 19.94 -4.76 -11.02
CA THR A 10 19.96 -5.82 -10.00
C THR A 10 19.83 -5.24 -8.59
N TRP A 11 20.50 -4.11 -8.30
CA TRP A 11 20.49 -3.46 -6.99
C TRP A 11 19.19 -2.75 -6.67
N HIS A 12 18.70 -1.95 -7.61
CA HIS A 12 17.45 -1.20 -7.49
C HIS A 12 16.23 -2.04 -7.85
N ASN A 13 16.47 -3.30 -8.24
CA ASN A 13 15.45 -4.21 -8.69
C ASN A 13 14.55 -3.50 -9.72
N THR A 14 15.17 -2.96 -10.78
CA THR A 14 14.51 -2.32 -11.93
C THR A 14 14.72 -3.15 -13.21
N LYS A 15 13.97 -2.86 -14.28
CA LYS A 15 14.13 -3.58 -15.55
C LYS A 15 15.31 -2.96 -16.29
N ALA A 16 16.14 -3.78 -16.90
CA ALA A 16 17.16 -3.32 -17.83
C ALA A 16 16.70 -3.63 -19.25
N HIS A 17 16.67 -2.59 -20.07
CA HIS A 17 16.36 -2.68 -21.49
C HIS A 17 17.64 -2.43 -22.27
N TYR A 18 17.94 -3.30 -23.23
CA TYR A 18 18.99 -3.05 -24.21
C TYR A 18 18.35 -2.51 -25.48
N VAL A 19 18.70 -1.28 -25.85
CA VAL A 19 18.26 -0.69 -27.11
C VAL A 19 19.29 -1.08 -28.16
N LEU A 20 18.89 -1.90 -29.13
CA LEU A 20 19.73 -2.26 -30.26
C LEU A 20 19.86 -1.05 -31.19
N GLU A 21 21.08 -0.81 -31.70
CA GLU A 21 21.27 0.16 -32.77
C GLU A 21 20.48 -0.28 -34.02
N PRO A 22 19.79 0.65 -34.70
CA PRO A 22 19.08 0.31 -35.94
C PRO A 22 20.06 -0.24 -36.98
N GLN A 23 19.73 -1.37 -37.61
CA GLN A 23 20.53 -1.86 -38.73
C GLN A 23 20.41 -0.91 -39.93
N LYS A 24 21.46 -0.84 -40.75
CA LYS A 24 21.63 0.17 -41.82
C LYS A 24 20.53 0.20 -42.89
N ASP A 25 19.66 -0.81 -42.93
CA ASP A 25 18.59 -0.99 -43.92
C ASP A 25 17.18 -1.11 -43.29
N ASP A 26 17.02 -0.75 -42.02
CA ASP A 26 15.71 -0.80 -41.34
C ASP A 26 14.86 0.44 -41.67
N PRO A 27 13.56 0.31 -42.01
CA PRO A 27 12.70 1.46 -42.24
C PRO A 27 12.63 2.34 -40.99
N ALA A 28 12.82 3.65 -41.18
CA ALA A 28 13.04 4.63 -40.13
C ALA A 28 12.13 4.48 -38.89
N ASP A 29 12.76 4.57 -37.72
CA ASP A 29 12.19 4.71 -36.36
C ASP A 29 11.68 3.47 -35.62
N LYS A 30 12.00 2.24 -36.03
CA LYS A 30 11.77 1.07 -35.16
C LYS A 30 12.87 0.92 -34.11
N LYS A 31 12.56 1.25 -32.86
CA LYS A 31 13.42 0.96 -31.69
C LYS A 31 13.25 -0.50 -31.29
N TYR A 32 14.25 -1.33 -31.58
CA TYR A 32 14.29 -2.71 -31.09
C TYR A 32 14.80 -2.72 -29.66
N VAL A 33 13.89 -2.98 -28.72
CA VAL A 33 14.19 -3.07 -27.29
C VAL A 33 14.20 -4.54 -26.89
N LEU A 34 15.34 -5.02 -26.39
CA LEU A 34 15.46 -6.34 -25.77
C LEU A 34 15.38 -6.20 -24.25
N ASP A 35 14.40 -6.86 -23.64
CA ASP A 35 14.33 -7.00 -22.19
C ASP A 35 15.45 -7.93 -21.72
N LEU A 36 16.39 -7.40 -20.93
CA LEU A 36 17.47 -8.20 -20.39
C LEU A 36 16.95 -9.02 -19.19
N PRO A 37 17.27 -10.33 -19.10
CA PRO A 37 16.93 -11.14 -17.95
C PRO A 37 17.81 -10.73 -16.77
N VAL A 38 17.34 -9.74 -16.00
CA VAL A 38 17.97 -9.35 -14.73
C VAL A 38 17.54 -10.39 -13.69
N LYS A 39 18.46 -11.32 -13.37
CA LYS A 39 18.23 -12.27 -12.28
C LYS A 39 18.03 -11.48 -11.00
N SER A 40 16.89 -11.65 -10.35
CA SER A 40 16.70 -11.12 -9.00
C SER A 40 17.82 -11.65 -8.12
N ARG A 41 18.46 -10.77 -7.35
CA ARG A 41 19.49 -11.16 -6.38
C ARG A 41 18.84 -12.23 -5.51
N GLY A 42 19.33 -13.48 -5.60
CA GLY A 42 18.71 -14.63 -4.97
C GLY A 42 18.41 -14.33 -3.51
N ILE A 43 17.15 -14.00 -3.23
CA ILE A 43 16.71 -13.73 -1.87
C ILE A 43 16.75 -15.10 -1.20
N ALA A 44 17.51 -15.22 -0.11
CA ALA A 44 17.53 -16.41 0.71
C ALA A 44 16.09 -16.91 0.90
N ARG A 45 15.85 -18.19 0.57
CA ARG A 45 14.53 -18.81 0.46
C ARG A 45 13.61 -18.28 1.57
N MET A 46 12.71 -17.37 1.19
CA MET A 46 11.93 -16.60 2.16
C MET A 46 10.93 -17.52 2.86
N ASN A 47 10.71 -17.32 4.17
CA ASN A 47 9.76 -18.16 4.90
C ASN A 47 8.35 -17.98 4.31
N GLU A 48 7.57 -19.05 4.16
CA GLU A 48 6.20 -19.01 3.62
C GLU A 48 5.34 -17.93 4.32
N ASN A 49 5.50 -17.75 5.63
CA ASN A 49 4.77 -16.71 6.37
C ASN A 49 5.18 -15.29 5.97
N GLN A 50 6.48 -15.06 5.71
CA GLN A 50 6.98 -13.77 5.23
C GLN A 50 6.45 -13.50 3.82
N LEU A 51 6.46 -14.53 2.96
CA LEU A 51 5.96 -14.43 1.60
C LEU A 51 4.48 -14.14 1.54
N ASN A 52 3.67 -14.86 2.32
CA ASN A 52 2.24 -14.61 2.41
C ASN A 52 1.96 -13.19 2.93
N THR A 53 2.70 -12.72 3.92
CA THR A 53 2.59 -11.34 4.41
C THR A 53 2.90 -10.33 3.31
N LEU A 54 3.93 -10.57 2.50
CA LEU A 54 4.30 -9.69 1.39
C LEU A 54 3.24 -9.69 0.27
N LYS A 55 2.69 -10.86 -0.09
CA LYS A 55 1.58 -10.99 -1.04
C LYS A 55 0.35 -10.21 -0.56
N ILE A 56 -0.03 -10.34 0.71
CA ILE A 56 -1.16 -9.59 1.31
C ILE A 56 -0.96 -8.08 1.21
N ILE A 57 0.26 -7.58 1.49
CA ILE A 57 0.55 -6.14 1.40
C ILE A 57 0.49 -5.70 -0.06
N ASN A 58 1.05 -6.48 -0.99
CA ASN A 58 1.01 -6.17 -2.42
C ASN A 58 -0.42 -6.02 -2.96
N ASP A 59 -1.31 -6.93 -2.57
CA ASP A 59 -2.69 -6.99 -3.06
C ASP A 59 -3.64 -6.05 -2.28
N SER A 60 -3.11 -5.32 -1.29
CA SER A 60 -3.88 -4.42 -0.45
C SER A 60 -3.83 -2.98 -0.96
N ASN A 61 -4.96 -2.29 -0.81
CA ASN A 61 -5.09 -0.88 -1.11
C ASN A 61 -5.43 -0.14 0.17
N TYR A 62 -4.72 0.95 0.43
CA TYR A 62 -5.00 1.84 1.54
C TYR A 62 -5.82 3.03 1.06
N HIS A 63 -6.81 3.45 1.85
CA HIS A 63 -7.52 4.70 1.72
C HIS A 63 -7.74 5.29 3.10
N ILE A 64 -8.03 6.59 3.16
CA ILE A 64 -8.39 7.26 4.41
C ILE A 64 -9.73 6.69 4.90
N GLU A 65 -9.74 6.07 6.08
CA GLU A 65 -10.89 5.31 6.59
C GLU A 65 -12.18 6.12 6.79
N ASN A 66 -12.06 7.44 7.00
CA ASN A 66 -13.19 8.34 7.16
C ASN A 66 -13.41 9.22 5.92
N THR A 67 -13.02 8.73 4.73
CA THR A 67 -13.47 9.35 3.49
C THR A 67 -15.00 9.27 3.43
N PRO A 68 -15.71 10.38 3.22
CA PRO A 68 -17.16 10.39 3.22
C PRO A 68 -17.73 9.71 1.97
N GLU A 69 -18.94 9.16 2.11
CA GLU A 69 -19.67 8.49 1.04
C GLU A 69 -20.04 9.48 -0.07
N GLY A 70 -19.82 9.07 -1.32
CA GLY A 70 -20.00 9.91 -2.50
C GLY A 70 -18.73 10.56 -3.03
N ILE A 71 -17.58 10.33 -2.38
CA ILE A 71 -16.26 10.73 -2.89
C ILE A 71 -15.46 9.48 -3.25
N GLU A 72 -14.84 9.50 -4.42
CA GLU A 72 -13.86 8.47 -4.80
C GLU A 72 -12.62 8.60 -3.90
N PRO A 73 -12.33 7.61 -3.05
CA PRO A 73 -11.18 7.70 -2.17
C PRO A 73 -9.89 7.61 -2.99
N GLU A 74 -8.92 8.48 -2.68
CA GLU A 74 -7.57 8.31 -3.19
C GLU A 74 -6.98 7.00 -2.62
N THR A 75 -6.77 6.03 -3.50
CA THR A 75 -6.25 4.72 -3.13
C THR A 75 -4.74 4.65 -3.32
N THR A 76 -4.03 4.24 -2.28
CA THR A 76 -2.61 3.90 -2.36
C THR A 76 -2.47 2.39 -2.50
N GLU A 77 -2.10 1.93 -3.70
CA GLU A 77 -1.83 0.52 -3.95
C GLU A 77 -0.62 0.00 -3.17
N GLY A 78 -0.70 -1.25 -2.73
CA GLY A 78 0.39 -1.91 -2.02
C GLY A 78 0.60 -1.38 -0.61
N SER A 79 -0.47 -0.91 0.06
CA SER A 79 -0.39 -0.35 1.40
C SER A 79 -1.51 -0.85 2.30
N ILE A 80 -1.18 -1.14 3.56
CA ILE A 80 -2.11 -1.70 4.55
C ILE A 80 -1.84 -1.16 5.96
N THR A 81 -2.89 -0.98 6.74
CA THR A 81 -2.75 -0.67 8.17
C THR A 81 -2.31 -1.89 8.97
N ARG A 82 -1.66 -1.68 10.11
CA ARG A 82 -1.25 -2.79 11.00
C ARG A 82 -2.44 -3.66 11.44
N GLN A 83 -3.61 -3.05 11.67
CA GLN A 83 -4.82 -3.75 12.12
C GLN A 83 -5.35 -4.66 11.01
N SER A 84 -5.57 -4.14 9.81
CA SER A 84 -6.08 -4.93 8.68
C SER A 84 -5.10 -6.02 8.25
N LEU A 85 -3.78 -5.79 8.37
CA LEU A 85 -2.79 -6.84 8.11
C LEU A 85 -2.90 -8.00 9.11
N LEU A 86 -3.12 -7.69 10.39
CA LEU A 86 -3.30 -8.71 11.44
C LEU A 86 -4.54 -9.57 11.16
N GLU A 87 -5.65 -8.95 10.78
CA GLU A 87 -6.91 -9.62 10.42
C GLU A 87 -6.70 -10.57 9.25
N LYS A 88 -6.19 -10.09 8.11
CA LYS A 88 -5.95 -10.93 6.91
C LYS A 88 -4.99 -12.10 7.16
N VAL A 89 -3.96 -11.89 7.99
CA VAL A 89 -3.02 -12.97 8.36
C VAL A 89 -3.67 -14.01 9.27
N ASN A 90 -4.64 -13.62 10.10
CA ASN A 90 -5.40 -14.55 10.92
C ASN A 90 -6.39 -15.36 10.06
N ASP A 91 -7.12 -14.71 9.15
CA ASP A 91 -8.08 -15.38 8.25
C ASP A 91 -7.43 -16.50 7.42
N LEU A 92 -6.21 -16.26 6.92
CA LEU A 92 -5.42 -17.26 6.20
C LEU A 92 -5.07 -18.50 7.05
N LYS A 93 -4.98 -18.33 8.38
CA LYS A 93 -4.70 -19.44 9.30
C LYS A 93 -5.96 -20.17 9.72
N GLU A 94 -7.08 -19.47 9.86
CA GLU A 94 -8.38 -20.10 10.15
C GLU A 94 -8.84 -20.99 9.00
N LYS A 95 -8.63 -20.56 7.75
CA LYS A 95 -8.84 -21.43 6.57
C LYS A 95 -8.01 -22.71 6.58
N LYS A 96 -6.89 -22.76 7.33
CA LYS A 96 -6.01 -23.93 7.47
C LYS A 96 -6.22 -24.72 8.78
N LYS A 97 -7.07 -24.27 9.71
CA LYS A 97 -7.27 -24.93 11.01
C LYS A 97 -8.73 -25.00 11.43
N THR A 98 -9.29 -26.20 11.39
CA THR A 98 -10.23 -26.66 12.41
C THR A 98 -9.51 -26.69 13.77
N ASN A 99 -10.11 -26.05 14.77
CA ASN A 99 -9.72 -26.00 16.19
C ASN A 99 -8.73 -24.90 16.67
N LYS A 100 -9.36 -24.01 17.44
CA LYS A 100 -8.91 -23.17 18.57
C LYS A 100 -7.48 -23.41 19.07
N GLN A 101 -6.59 -22.46 18.77
CA GLN A 101 -5.51 -22.07 19.69
C GLN A 101 -5.00 -20.66 19.34
N ALA A 102 -5.59 -19.65 19.96
CA ALA A 102 -5.26 -18.24 19.78
C ALA A 102 -4.47 -17.73 20.99
N SER A 103 -3.13 -17.78 20.97
CA SER A 103 -2.33 -17.05 21.98
C SER A 103 -0.82 -16.83 21.68
N LYS A 104 -0.36 -16.77 20.42
CA LYS A 104 1.05 -16.35 20.10
C LYS A 104 1.22 -15.49 18.84
N THR A 105 0.15 -14.92 18.29
CA THR A 105 0.14 -14.43 16.90
C THR A 105 0.70 -13.01 16.73
N LYS A 106 0.44 -12.09 17.69
CA LYS A 106 0.83 -10.67 17.60
C LYS A 106 2.36 -10.49 17.58
N VAL A 107 3.08 -11.24 18.42
CA VAL A 107 4.56 -11.19 18.54
C VAL A 107 5.24 -11.72 17.27
N ARG A 108 4.62 -12.69 16.57
CA ARG A 108 5.16 -13.24 15.32
C ARG A 108 5.05 -12.28 14.15
N LEU A 109 3.97 -11.51 14.04
CA LEU A 109 3.78 -10.57 12.93
C LEU A 109 4.78 -9.41 12.99
N GLU A 110 5.01 -8.83 14.17
CA GLU A 110 6.00 -7.75 14.34
C GLU A 110 7.42 -8.21 13.99
N TYR A 111 7.78 -9.45 14.36
CA TYR A 111 9.05 -10.04 13.95
C TYR A 111 9.15 -10.19 12.43
N ILE A 112 8.10 -10.70 11.77
CA ILE A 112 8.05 -10.85 10.31
C ILE A 112 8.20 -9.49 9.62
N ILE A 113 7.45 -8.49 10.05
CA ILE A 113 7.49 -7.13 9.49
C ILE A 113 8.90 -6.54 9.67
N LYS A 114 9.50 -6.66 10.85
CA LYS A 114 10.86 -6.16 11.09
C LYS A 114 11.90 -6.83 10.19
N GLN A 115 11.74 -8.12 9.88
CA GLN A 115 12.62 -8.81 8.93
C GLN A 115 12.41 -8.34 7.49
N LEU A 116 11.15 -8.16 7.07
CA LEU A 116 10.81 -7.64 5.74
C LEU A 116 11.31 -6.19 5.55
N GLU A 117 11.23 -5.36 6.59
CA GLU A 117 11.72 -3.99 6.62
C GLU A 117 13.25 -3.96 6.55
N LYS A 118 13.94 -4.79 7.34
CA LYS A 118 15.42 -4.95 7.24
C LYS A 118 15.87 -5.42 5.86
N ALA A 119 15.05 -6.22 5.19
CA ALA A 119 15.31 -6.68 3.83
C ALA A 119 14.98 -5.63 2.75
N GLY A 120 14.42 -4.46 3.13
CA GLY A 120 14.03 -3.40 2.19
C GLY A 120 12.83 -3.76 1.32
N LEU A 121 12.03 -4.75 1.70
CA LEU A 121 10.86 -5.20 0.94
C LEU A 121 9.59 -4.41 1.28
N ILE A 122 9.55 -3.83 2.47
CA ILE A 122 8.46 -2.98 2.95
C ILE A 122 9.03 -1.76 3.68
N GLU A 123 8.27 -0.68 3.67
CA GLU A 123 8.53 0.53 4.43
C GLU A 123 7.42 0.74 5.47
N LYS A 124 7.81 1.14 6.68
CA LYS A 124 6.88 1.50 7.74
C LYS A 124 6.59 3.00 7.68
N ILE A 125 5.32 3.34 7.47
CA ILE A 125 4.82 4.70 7.59
C ILE A 125 4.22 4.85 8.99
N GLY A 126 4.84 5.71 9.80
CA GLY A 126 4.51 5.91 11.20
C GLY A 126 3.20 6.64 11.47
N PHE A 127 2.37 6.89 10.46
CA PHE A 127 1.10 7.58 10.60
C PHE A 127 0.02 7.01 9.69
N VAL A 128 -1.23 7.26 10.09
CA VAL A 128 -2.45 7.05 9.28
C VAL A 128 -3.17 8.37 9.19
N GLU A 129 -3.82 8.65 8.07
CA GLU A 129 -4.48 9.94 7.81
C GLU A 129 -5.98 9.85 8.09
N TYR A 130 -6.56 10.95 8.54
CA TYR A 130 -8.01 11.09 8.71
C TYR A 130 -8.47 12.52 8.45
N TYR A 131 -9.68 12.68 7.91
CA TYR A 131 -10.30 13.98 7.70
C TYR A 131 -10.79 14.57 9.03
N VAL A 132 -10.55 15.88 9.21
CA VAL A 132 -10.99 16.67 10.36
C VAL A 132 -11.74 17.91 9.91
N TYR A 133 -12.67 18.35 10.76
CA TYR A 133 -13.39 19.60 10.59
C TYR A 133 -13.29 20.45 11.85
N LYS A 134 -13.53 21.76 11.71
CA LYS A 134 -13.64 22.67 12.85
C LYS A 134 -15.11 22.83 13.22
N ASP A 135 -15.41 22.61 14.48
CA ASP A 135 -16.73 22.86 15.06
C ASP A 135 -17.01 24.38 15.15
N GLU A 136 -18.26 24.78 15.46
CA GLU A 136 -18.68 26.18 15.65
C GLU A 136 -17.78 26.94 16.65
N LYS A 137 -17.19 26.21 17.61
CA LYS A 137 -16.28 26.73 18.65
C LYS A 137 -14.80 26.73 18.23
N GLY A 138 -14.49 26.45 16.96
CA GLY A 138 -13.14 26.38 16.41
C GLY A 138 -12.33 25.14 16.82
N ARG A 139 -12.94 24.19 17.53
CA ARG A 139 -12.29 22.94 17.96
C ARG A 139 -12.22 21.95 16.80
N GLN A 140 -11.05 21.34 16.59
CA GLN A 140 -10.91 20.27 15.61
C GLN A 140 -11.57 18.99 16.09
N LYS A 141 -12.41 18.40 15.24
CA LYS A 141 -13.07 17.12 15.45
C LYS A 141 -12.76 16.19 14.28
N LYS A 142 -12.55 14.92 14.61
CA LYS A 142 -12.43 13.85 13.61
C LYS A 142 -13.78 13.63 12.94
N LEU A 143 -13.79 13.53 11.62
CA LEU A 143 -14.99 13.17 10.87
C LEU A 143 -15.39 11.72 11.18
N GLU A 144 -16.66 11.51 11.48
CA GLU A 144 -17.23 10.17 11.71
C GLU A 144 -17.23 9.36 10.41
N ARG A 145 -17.08 8.04 10.53
CA ARG A 145 -17.15 7.15 9.37
C ARG A 145 -18.57 7.17 8.77
N ASN A 146 -18.67 6.94 7.47
CA ASN A 146 -19.94 6.87 6.72
C ASN A 146 -20.74 8.18 6.72
N THR A 147 -20.07 9.32 6.83
CA THR A 147 -20.70 10.62 6.59
C THR A 147 -20.96 10.79 5.10
N VAL A 148 -22.07 11.43 4.74
CA VAL A 148 -22.50 11.58 3.34
C VAL A 148 -22.09 12.96 2.81
N VAL A 149 -21.65 13.01 1.56
CA VAL A 149 -21.42 14.27 0.85
C VAL A 149 -22.65 14.66 0.03
N GLN A 150 -23.08 15.91 0.19
CA GLN A 150 -24.15 16.50 -0.58
C GLN A 150 -23.67 17.72 -1.37
N LYS A 151 -24.33 18.01 -2.48
CA LYS A 151 -24.07 19.23 -3.27
C LYS A 151 -24.96 20.35 -2.78
N LYS A 152 -24.39 21.32 -2.07
CA LYS A 152 -25.08 22.52 -1.60
C LYS A 152 -24.50 23.75 -2.30
N ASN A 153 -25.35 24.60 -2.88
CA ASN A 153 -24.93 25.83 -3.57
C ASN A 153 -23.84 25.60 -4.64
N LYS A 154 -23.98 24.54 -5.44
CA LYS A 154 -23.00 24.09 -6.45
C LYS A 154 -21.64 23.59 -5.91
N LYS A 155 -21.42 23.62 -4.60
CA LYS A 155 -20.22 23.12 -3.92
C LYS A 155 -20.50 21.78 -3.22
N LEU A 156 -19.48 20.95 -3.06
CA LEU A 156 -19.58 19.71 -2.28
C LEU A 156 -19.46 20.05 -0.80
N SER A 157 -20.30 19.46 0.03
CA SER A 157 -20.29 19.67 1.48
C SER A 157 -20.59 18.38 2.21
N VAL A 158 -19.91 18.15 3.33
CA VAL A 158 -20.15 17.00 4.20
C VAL A 158 -21.26 17.35 5.18
N GLU A 159 -22.23 16.45 5.31
CA GLU A 159 -23.32 16.57 6.27
C GLU A 159 -22.88 16.04 7.64
N ILE A 160 -22.97 16.87 8.68
CA ILE A 160 -22.59 16.52 10.05
C ILE A 160 -23.79 16.70 10.97
N LYS A 161 -24.18 15.64 11.67
CA LYS A 161 -25.24 15.69 12.68
C LYS A 161 -24.64 16.14 14.01
N THR A 162 -25.02 17.32 14.47
CA THR A 162 -24.69 17.85 15.79
C THR A 162 -25.93 17.83 16.69
N GLU A 163 -25.76 18.00 18.01
CA GLU A 163 -26.88 18.04 18.97
C GLU A 163 -27.88 19.18 18.66
N LYS A 164 -27.45 20.21 17.93
CA LYS A 164 -28.24 21.38 17.57
C LYS A 164 -28.91 21.28 16.19
N GLY A 165 -28.55 20.29 15.37
CA GLY A 165 -29.08 20.13 14.03
C GLY A 165 -28.08 19.54 13.04
N ILE A 166 -28.34 19.79 11.75
CA ILE A 166 -27.47 19.34 10.65
C ILE A 166 -26.61 20.52 10.18
N GLU A 167 -25.30 20.36 10.27
CA GLU A 167 -24.32 21.31 9.77
C GLU A 167 -23.72 20.81 8.45
N PHE A 168 -23.45 21.75 7.54
CA PHE A 168 -22.83 21.46 6.25
C PHE A 168 -21.47 22.14 6.18
N ILE A 169 -20.42 21.35 6.02
CA ILE A 169 -19.04 21.85 5.94
C ILE A 169 -18.53 21.64 4.51
N GLU A 170 -17.98 22.69 3.91
CA GLU A 170 -17.45 22.65 2.55
C GLU A 170 -16.29 21.64 2.42
N TRP A 171 -16.31 20.86 1.34
CA TRP A 171 -15.24 19.94 0.96
C TRP A 171 -14.21 20.65 0.05
N PRO A 172 -12.90 20.33 0.10
CA PRO A 172 -12.23 19.31 0.91
C PRO A 172 -11.97 19.71 2.36
N LEU A 173 -12.09 18.73 3.25
CA LEU A 173 -11.70 18.88 4.66
C LEU A 173 -10.19 18.80 4.83
N ASN A 174 -9.70 19.34 5.94
CA ASN A 174 -8.29 19.20 6.30
C ASN A 174 -7.98 17.76 6.71
N ILE A 175 -6.77 17.32 6.41
CA ILE A 175 -6.25 16.00 6.78
C ILE A 175 -5.31 16.14 7.97
N GLU A 176 -5.49 15.29 8.99
CA GLU A 176 -4.59 15.19 10.13
C GLU A 176 -3.92 13.81 10.18
N ARG A 177 -2.68 13.77 10.68
CA ARG A 177 -1.88 12.54 10.78
C ARG A 177 -1.97 11.94 12.18
N ASN A 178 -2.44 10.70 12.26
CA ASN A 178 -2.43 9.89 13.46
C ASN A 178 -1.11 9.15 13.62
N GLU A 179 -0.19 9.64 14.44
CA GLU A 179 1.10 8.97 14.71
C GLU A 179 0.97 7.75 15.63
N LYS A 180 -0.19 7.54 16.27
CA LYS A 180 -0.43 6.36 17.13
C LYS A 180 -0.64 5.07 16.31
N SER A 181 -0.94 5.21 15.03
CA SER A 181 -1.22 4.11 14.11
C SER A 181 -0.20 4.12 12.98
N SER A 182 0.25 2.93 12.59
CA SER A 182 1.19 2.76 11.48
C SER A 182 0.57 2.00 10.33
N ARG A 183 0.95 2.36 9.10
CA ARG A 183 0.71 1.58 7.89
C ARG A 183 2.03 1.07 7.31
N TYR A 184 1.95 0.03 6.51
CA TYR A 184 3.08 -0.53 5.78
C TYR A 184 2.85 -0.32 4.30
N GLN A 185 3.91 -0.02 3.57
CA GLN A 185 3.89 0.12 2.12
C GLN A 185 4.92 -0.82 1.51
N ILE A 186 4.53 -1.52 0.45
CA ILE A 186 5.46 -2.40 -0.27
C ILE A 186 6.40 -1.57 -1.14
N THR A 187 7.69 -1.92 -1.12
CA THR A 187 8.69 -1.29 -2.00
C THR A 187 8.67 -1.93 -3.38
N ALA A 188 9.33 -1.30 -4.36
CA ALA A 188 9.49 -1.91 -5.69
C ALA A 188 10.15 -3.30 -5.63
N ALA A 189 11.13 -3.47 -4.73
CA ALA A 189 11.77 -4.75 -4.49
C ALA A 189 10.79 -5.76 -3.87
N GLY A 190 9.95 -5.33 -2.93
CA GLY A 190 8.87 -6.15 -2.38
C GLY A 190 7.87 -6.62 -3.43
N LYS A 191 7.39 -5.73 -4.31
CA LYS A 191 6.42 -6.07 -5.37
C LYS A 191 6.95 -7.17 -6.29
N ARG A 192 8.23 -7.08 -6.68
CA ARG A 192 8.87 -8.11 -7.51
C ARG A 192 8.99 -9.44 -6.78
N THR A 193 9.46 -9.44 -5.53
CA THR A 193 9.57 -10.67 -4.75
C THR A 193 8.21 -11.34 -4.54
N ALA A 194 7.15 -10.56 -4.32
CA ALA A 194 5.78 -11.09 -4.26
C ALA A 194 5.36 -11.73 -5.59
N ARG A 195 5.65 -11.08 -6.71
CA ARG A 195 5.30 -11.54 -8.07
C ARG A 195 6.13 -12.74 -8.55
N ASP A 196 7.44 -12.73 -8.32
CA ASP A 196 8.32 -13.84 -8.70
C ASP A 196 7.91 -15.12 -7.97
N ALA A 197 7.45 -15.01 -6.73
CA ALA A 197 6.92 -16.17 -6.00
C ALA A 197 5.62 -16.74 -6.58
N TYR A 198 4.84 -15.96 -7.36
CA TYR A 198 3.71 -16.52 -8.12
C TYR A 198 4.16 -17.37 -9.33
N MET A 199 5.40 -17.21 -9.80
CA MET A 199 5.90 -17.98 -10.95
C MET A 199 6.53 -19.33 -10.57
N PHE A 200 6.71 -19.59 -9.27
CA PHE A 200 7.33 -20.81 -8.76
C PHE A 200 6.42 -21.62 -7.81
N ASP A 201 5.16 -21.21 -7.65
CA ASP A 201 4.06 -22.00 -7.08
C ASP A 201 3.28 -22.69 -8.22
#